data_AF-A0A946PM13-F1
#
_entry.id   AF-A0A946PM13-F1
#
_cell.length_a   1.000
_cell.length_b   1.000
_cell.length_c   1.000
_cell.angle_alpha   90.00
_cell.angle_beta   90.00
_cell.angle_gamma   90.00
#
_symmetry.space_group_name_H-M   'P 1'
#
loop_
_entity.id
_entity.type
_entity.pdbx_description
1 polymer ?
#
loop_
_entity_poly.entity_id
_entity_poly.type
_entity_poly.pdbx_seq_one_letter_code
_entity_poly.pdbx_strand_id
1 'polypeptide(L)'
;SFRPTRAEVTDITNAILDGTDAVMLSAETSIGDHPNNVVKVMASICEEADSNSHYSSMRFKTLSSVDTFATSLAKAAVQVANDIDAKAIVAYTETGSTPLLISNFRPSAPIITFSAKDLTLRQMNILWGVEQTKIERFDTTEEMFKIADSWLQTHKNFKKNDKVVIVAGTPPNQEAATNLLRVMKIGE
;
A
#
# COMPACT_ATOMS: atom_id res chain seq x y z
N SER A 1 4.97 23.01 22.96
CA SER A 1 4.58 24.07 22.01
C SER A 1 3.31 23.63 21.29
N PHE A 2 2.40 24.56 20.94
CA PHE A 2 1.15 24.23 20.24
C PHE A 2 1.36 23.94 18.73
N ARG A 3 2.45 24.43 18.15
CA ARG A 3 2.83 24.20 16.74
C ARG A 3 4.29 23.75 16.65
N PRO A 4 4.62 22.89 15.68
CA PRO A 4 6.01 22.54 15.41
C PRO A 4 6.76 23.77 14.88
N THR A 5 8.06 23.76 15.09
CA THR A 5 9.00 24.68 14.48
C THR A 5 9.14 24.37 12.99
N ARG A 6 9.59 25.36 12.21
CA ARG A 6 9.94 25.15 10.80
C ARG A 6 10.99 24.05 10.63
N ALA A 7 11.93 23.95 11.57
CA ALA A 7 12.99 22.94 11.54
C ALA A 7 12.41 21.52 11.69
N GLU A 8 11.51 21.29 12.66
CA GLU A 8 10.84 19.99 12.85
C GLU A 8 10.04 19.59 11.61
N VAL A 9 9.27 20.52 11.03
CA VAL A 9 8.53 20.24 9.78
C VAL A 9 9.48 19.84 8.64
N THR A 10 10.61 20.53 8.52
CA THR A 10 11.59 20.27 7.45
C THR A 10 12.24 18.89 7.62
N ASP A 11 12.53 18.50 8.86
CA ASP A 11 13.13 17.19 9.18
C ASP A 11 12.15 16.04 8.85
N ILE A 12 10.88 16.18 9.23
CA ILE A 12 9.81 15.22 8.90
C ILE A 12 9.65 15.09 7.39
N THR A 13 9.55 16.21 6.67
CA THR A 13 9.40 16.20 5.20
C THR A 13 10.59 15.51 4.53
N ASN A 14 11.82 15.77 4.98
CA ASN A 14 12.99 15.11 4.40
C ASN A 14 12.95 13.59 4.63
N ALA A 15 12.55 13.12 5.81
CA ALA A 15 12.40 11.68 6.06
C ALA A 15 11.41 11.00 5.11
N ILE A 16 10.31 11.69 4.75
CA ILE A 16 9.31 11.21 3.79
C ILE A 16 9.87 11.19 2.36
N LEU A 17 10.57 12.24 1.96
CA LEU A 17 11.20 12.34 0.64
C LEU A 17 12.38 11.36 0.46
N ASP A 18 13.02 10.97 1.56
CA ASP A 18 14.02 9.90 1.63
C ASP A 18 13.39 8.50 1.56
N GLY A 19 12.06 8.41 1.67
CA GLY A 19 11.29 7.20 1.44
C GLY A 19 10.98 6.40 2.70
N THR A 20 10.85 7.03 3.87
CA THR A 20 10.35 6.31 5.06
C THR A 20 8.95 5.74 4.81
N ASP A 21 8.64 4.56 5.36
CA ASP A 21 7.28 4.02 5.31
C ASP A 21 6.37 4.61 6.39
N ALA A 22 6.95 5.01 7.52
CA ALA A 22 6.24 5.56 8.66
C ALA A 22 7.06 6.61 9.41
N VAL A 23 6.37 7.45 10.17
CA VAL A 23 6.95 8.43 11.09
C VAL A 23 6.49 8.12 12.52
N MET A 24 7.37 8.34 13.49
CA MET A 24 7.09 8.01 14.89
C MET A 24 7.03 9.28 15.76
N LEU A 25 6.00 9.35 16.59
CA LEU A 25 5.88 10.33 17.67
C LEU A 25 6.23 9.64 18.99
N SER A 26 7.05 10.30 19.81
CA SER A 26 7.60 9.74 21.05
C SER A 26 7.01 10.45 22.28
N ALA A 27 7.71 11.43 22.84
CA ALA A 27 7.28 12.17 24.02
C ALA A 27 6.04 13.04 23.72
N GLU A 28 5.88 13.44 22.46
CA GLU A 28 4.83 14.32 21.98
C GLU A 28 3.44 13.71 22.17
N THR A 29 3.31 12.38 22.06
CA THR A 29 2.05 11.65 22.24
C THR A 29 1.97 10.90 23.56
N SER A 30 3.10 10.51 24.15
CA SER A 30 3.11 9.73 25.40
C SER A 30 2.93 10.57 26.67
N ILE A 31 3.57 11.75 26.73
CA ILE A 31 3.55 12.63 27.92
C ILE A 31 3.24 14.10 27.58
N GLY A 32 3.08 14.44 26.31
CA GLY A 32 2.84 15.80 25.84
C GLY A 32 1.41 16.30 26.14
N ASP A 33 1.26 17.63 26.19
CA ASP A 33 -0.01 18.29 26.56
C ASP A 33 -1.09 18.23 25.44
N HIS A 34 -0.70 17.93 24.20
CA HIS A 34 -1.57 18.03 23.01
C HIS A 34 -1.46 16.84 22.03
N PRO A 35 -1.54 15.57 22.50
CA PRO A 35 -1.27 14.39 21.68
C PRO A 35 -2.15 14.33 20.42
N ASN A 36 -3.44 14.65 20.54
CA ASN A 36 -4.37 14.67 19.40
C ASN A 36 -3.99 15.70 18.34
N ASN A 37 -3.49 16.86 18.73
CA ASN A 37 -3.09 17.92 17.79
C ASN A 37 -1.78 17.55 17.09
N VAL A 38 -0.83 16.96 17.83
CA VAL A 38 0.44 16.50 17.26
C VAL A 38 0.19 15.47 16.16
N VAL A 39 -0.68 14.48 16.40
CA VAL A 39 -1.02 13.46 15.40
C VAL A 39 -1.66 14.11 14.15
N LYS A 40 -2.59 15.06 14.34
CA LYS A 40 -3.22 15.77 13.21
C LYS A 40 -2.22 16.55 12.38
N VAL A 41 -1.32 17.29 13.03
CA VAL A 41 -0.29 18.08 12.35
C VAL A 41 0.70 17.16 11.62
N MET A 42 1.13 16.06 12.24
CA MET A 42 1.99 15.06 11.60
C MET A 42 1.31 14.48 10.35
N ALA A 43 0.04 14.09 10.45
CA ALA A 43 -0.74 13.59 9.31
C ALA A 43 -0.81 14.61 8.17
N SER A 44 -1.09 15.89 8.46
CA SER A 44 -1.10 16.93 7.43
C SER A 44 0.27 17.17 6.77
N ILE A 45 1.37 17.05 7.53
CA ILE A 45 2.73 17.12 6.96
C ILE A 45 2.98 15.92 6.04
N CYS A 46 2.55 14.72 6.44
CA CYS A 46 2.66 13.52 5.61
C CYS A 46 1.89 13.67 4.29
N GLU A 47 0.62 14.05 4.36
CA GLU A 47 -0.24 14.26 3.18
C GLU A 47 0.37 15.31 2.22
N GLU A 48 0.86 16.43 2.75
CA GLU A 48 1.49 17.48 1.93
C GLU A 48 2.79 16.99 1.29
N ALA A 49 3.63 16.28 2.05
CA ALA A 49 4.90 15.76 1.54
C ALA A 49 4.69 14.68 0.46
N ASP A 50 3.76 13.74 0.67
CA ASP A 50 3.40 12.71 -0.30
C ASP A 50 2.79 13.33 -1.57
N SER A 51 1.92 14.34 -1.45
CA SER A 51 1.28 14.97 -2.62
C SER A 51 2.24 15.72 -3.55
N ASN A 52 3.32 16.29 -2.98
CA ASN A 52 4.37 16.98 -3.72
C ASN A 52 5.55 16.06 -4.09
N SER A 53 5.49 14.80 -3.67
CA SER A 53 6.53 13.84 -4.00
C SER A 53 6.38 13.41 -5.46
N HIS A 54 7.35 13.78 -6.28
CA HIS A 54 7.64 12.97 -7.45
C HIS A 54 8.52 11.83 -6.95
N TYR A 55 7.89 10.75 -6.46
CA TYR A 55 8.54 9.45 -6.33
C TYR A 55 8.90 8.97 -7.75
N SER A 56 9.86 9.66 -8.35
CA SER A 56 10.47 9.30 -9.62
C SER A 56 10.82 7.83 -9.52
N SER A 57 10.46 7.08 -10.55
CA SER A 57 10.66 5.66 -10.78
C SER A 57 12.14 5.21 -10.75
N MET A 58 13.00 5.94 -10.05
CA MET A 58 14.46 5.88 -10.11
C MET A 58 15.15 5.84 -8.73
N ARG A 59 14.41 5.71 -7.62
CA ARG A 59 14.99 5.39 -6.29
C ARG A 59 14.83 3.92 -5.90
N PHE A 60 14.97 3.02 -6.87
CA PHE A 60 15.16 1.62 -6.56
C PHE A 60 16.56 1.42 -6.01
N LYS A 61 16.70 1.45 -4.68
CA LYS A 61 17.76 0.67 -4.04
C LYS A 61 17.52 -0.76 -4.48
N THR A 62 18.34 -1.24 -5.40
CA THR A 62 18.41 -2.65 -5.76
C THR A 62 18.66 -3.41 -4.46
N LEU A 63 17.60 -3.93 -3.84
CA LEU A 63 17.72 -4.88 -2.75
C LEU A 63 18.29 -6.14 -3.39
N SER A 64 19.61 -6.26 -3.37
CA SER A 64 20.40 -7.29 -4.05
C SER A 64 20.15 -8.71 -3.52
N SER A 65 19.20 -8.89 -2.60
CA SER A 65 18.85 -10.14 -1.93
C SER A 65 17.38 -10.54 -2.01
N VAL A 66 16.51 -9.78 -2.71
CA VAL A 66 15.08 -10.12 -2.83
C VAL A 66 14.86 -11.01 -4.04
N ASP A 67 13.97 -12.00 -3.90
CA ASP A 67 13.48 -12.85 -5.00
C ASP A 67 13.21 -12.01 -6.25
N THR A 68 14.06 -12.21 -7.26
CA THR A 68 14.05 -11.42 -8.49
C THR A 68 12.75 -11.60 -9.25
N PHE A 69 12.08 -12.74 -9.13
CA PHE A 69 10.83 -13.01 -9.82
C PHE A 69 9.68 -12.23 -9.20
N ALA A 70 9.43 -12.40 -7.90
CA ALA A 70 8.35 -11.69 -7.19
C ALA A 70 8.52 -10.16 -7.26
N THR A 71 9.76 -9.68 -7.12
CA THR A 71 10.09 -8.25 -7.24
C THR A 71 9.82 -7.72 -8.65
N SER A 72 10.20 -8.48 -9.68
CA SER A 72 9.95 -8.08 -11.07
C SER A 72 8.46 -8.05 -11.39
N LEU A 73 7.67 -8.97 -10.84
CA LEU A 73 6.22 -8.98 -11.03
C LEU A 73 5.56 -7.80 -10.31
N ALA A 74 5.99 -7.47 -9.09
CA ALA A 74 5.51 -6.28 -8.38
C ALA A 74 5.86 -4.98 -9.15
N LYS A 75 7.08 -4.89 -9.69
CA LYS A 75 7.48 -3.78 -10.56
C LYS A 75 6.58 -3.68 -11.80
N ALA A 76 6.32 -4.81 -12.46
CA ALA A 76 5.44 -4.86 -13.62
C ALA A 76 4.01 -4.47 -13.26
N ALA A 77 3.50 -4.89 -12.10
CA ALA A 77 2.18 -4.50 -11.61
C ALA A 77 2.04 -3.00 -11.41
N VAL A 78 3.04 -2.35 -10.80
CA VAL A 78 3.06 -0.89 -10.63
C VAL A 78 3.14 -0.17 -11.97
N GLN A 79 3.99 -0.65 -12.88
CA GLN A 79 4.09 -0.09 -14.23
C GLN A 79 2.75 -0.18 -14.97
N VAL A 80 2.13 -1.36 -15.00
CA VAL A 80 0.84 -1.59 -15.63
C VAL A 80 -0.24 -0.72 -15.00
N ALA A 81 -0.27 -0.62 -13.67
CA ALA A 81 -1.23 0.22 -12.96
C ALA A 81 -1.11 1.70 -13.37
N ASN A 82 0.11 2.22 -13.50
CA ASN A 82 0.34 3.59 -13.96
C ASN A 82 -0.05 3.76 -15.44
N ASP A 83 0.36 2.83 -16.31
CA ASP A 83 0.10 2.91 -17.76
C ASP A 83 -1.40 2.90 -18.09
N ILE A 84 -2.17 2.13 -17.32
CA ILE A 84 -3.61 2.04 -17.50
C ILE A 84 -4.37 3.01 -16.61
N ASP A 85 -3.73 3.91 -15.86
CA ASP A 85 -4.40 4.79 -14.89
C ASP A 85 -5.38 3.99 -14.00
N ALA A 86 -4.86 2.92 -13.40
CA ALA A 86 -5.63 2.02 -12.56
C ALA A 86 -6.11 2.75 -11.30
N LYS A 87 -7.37 2.52 -10.95
CA LYS A 87 -7.98 3.11 -9.75
C LYS A 87 -7.40 2.55 -8.46
N ALA A 88 -6.88 1.32 -8.48
CA ALA A 88 -6.21 0.67 -7.37
C ALA A 88 -5.36 -0.52 -7.83
N ILE A 89 -4.41 -0.90 -6.97
CA ILE A 89 -3.72 -2.20 -7.01
C ILE A 89 -4.24 -3.05 -5.86
N VAL A 90 -4.91 -4.16 -6.16
CA VAL A 90 -5.43 -5.10 -5.16
C VAL A 90 -4.40 -6.20 -4.93
N ALA A 91 -3.91 -6.32 -3.71
CA ALA A 91 -2.86 -7.26 -3.33
C ALA A 91 -3.42 -8.34 -2.39
N TYR A 92 -3.45 -9.60 -2.83
CA TYR A 92 -3.79 -10.73 -1.97
C TYR A 92 -2.55 -11.27 -1.28
N THR A 93 -2.63 -11.53 0.03
CA THR A 93 -1.45 -12.00 0.77
C THR A 93 -1.78 -12.82 2.04
N GLU A 94 -0.98 -13.85 2.30
CA GLU A 94 -0.96 -14.59 3.57
C GLU A 94 0.08 -14.03 4.55
N THR A 95 1.21 -13.51 4.05
CA THR A 95 2.38 -13.12 4.86
C THR A 95 2.63 -11.60 4.87
N GLY A 96 2.02 -10.85 3.95
CA GLY A 96 2.31 -9.43 3.74
C GLY A 96 3.41 -9.16 2.72
N SER A 97 4.07 -10.18 2.17
CA SER A 97 5.17 -9.99 1.23
C SER A 97 4.76 -9.29 -0.06
N THR A 98 3.58 -9.60 -0.60
CA THR A 98 3.08 -9.00 -1.86
C THR A 98 2.85 -7.49 -1.76
N PRO A 99 2.05 -6.97 -0.82
CA PRO A 99 1.88 -5.53 -0.67
C PRO A 99 3.17 -4.81 -0.26
N LEU A 100 4.07 -5.44 0.52
CA LEU A 100 5.40 -4.90 0.80
C LEU A 100 6.21 -4.67 -0.48
N LEU A 101 6.26 -5.67 -1.36
CA LEU A 101 6.96 -5.54 -2.64
C LEU A 101 6.35 -4.42 -3.48
N ILE A 102 5.02 -4.33 -3.58
CA ILE A 102 4.33 -3.28 -4.34
C ILE A 102 4.60 -1.90 -3.74
N SER A 103 4.51 -1.76 -2.41
CA SER A 103 4.75 -0.51 -1.69
C SER A 103 6.16 0.05 -1.91
N ASN A 104 7.17 -0.82 -2.01
CA ASN A 104 8.55 -0.41 -2.35
C ASN A 104 8.65 0.29 -3.72
N PHE A 105 7.69 0.07 -4.62
CA PHE A 105 7.61 0.75 -5.92
C PHE A 105 6.84 2.06 -5.89
N ARG A 106 6.33 2.49 -4.71
CA ARG A 106 5.62 3.76 -4.48
C ARG A 106 4.60 4.06 -5.60
N PRO A 107 3.63 3.16 -5.85
CA PRO A 107 2.64 3.37 -6.90
C PRO A 107 1.80 4.61 -6.64
N SER A 108 1.41 5.30 -7.72
CA SER A 108 0.46 6.42 -7.62
C SER A 108 -0.95 5.95 -7.26
N ALA A 109 -1.31 4.74 -7.67
CA ALA A 109 -2.57 4.10 -7.33
C ALA A 109 -2.51 3.55 -5.90
N PRO A 110 -3.60 3.67 -5.12
CA PRO A 110 -3.67 3.10 -3.77
C PRO A 110 -3.53 1.58 -3.79
N ILE A 111 -2.84 1.04 -2.78
CA ILE A 111 -2.68 -0.41 -2.60
C ILE A 111 -3.75 -0.90 -1.63
N ILE A 112 -4.57 -1.84 -2.06
CA ILE A 112 -5.63 -2.43 -1.24
C ILE A 112 -5.29 -3.88 -0.97
N THR A 113 -4.95 -4.19 0.27
CA THR A 113 -4.47 -5.51 0.68
C THR A 113 -5.60 -6.36 1.22
N PHE A 114 -5.74 -7.56 0.68
CA PHE A 114 -6.71 -8.54 1.08
C PHE A 114 -5.99 -9.69 1.81
N SER A 115 -6.39 -9.97 3.05
CA SER A 115 -5.89 -11.12 3.80
C SER A 115 -6.96 -11.70 4.73
N ALA A 116 -6.88 -13.01 4.97
CA ALA A 116 -7.70 -13.70 5.96
C ALA A 116 -7.08 -13.65 7.37
N LYS A 117 -5.79 -13.32 7.50
CA LYS A 117 -5.05 -13.35 8.78
C LYS A 117 -5.01 -11.96 9.43
N ASP A 118 -5.66 -11.83 10.59
CA ASP A 118 -5.66 -10.56 11.36
C ASP A 118 -4.26 -10.09 11.74
N LEU A 119 -3.33 -11.03 11.99
CA LEU A 119 -1.94 -10.69 12.29
C LEU A 119 -1.27 -10.00 11.09
N THR A 120 -1.43 -10.56 9.90
CA THR A 120 -0.89 -10.02 8.65
C THR A 120 -1.46 -8.63 8.40
N LEU A 121 -2.79 -8.45 8.50
CA LEU A 121 -3.43 -7.14 8.35
C LEU A 121 -2.86 -6.09 9.32
N ARG A 122 -2.63 -6.46 10.58
CA ARG A 122 -2.02 -5.55 11.57
C ARG A 122 -0.61 -5.15 11.20
N GLN A 123 0.20 -6.08 10.70
CA GLN A 123 1.57 -5.82 10.25
C GLN A 123 1.60 -4.86 9.05
N MET A 124 0.58 -4.87 8.19
CA MET A 124 0.54 -4.01 7.01
C MET A 124 0.28 -2.53 7.33
N ASN A 125 -0.22 -2.18 8.52
CA ASN A 125 -0.50 -0.78 8.88
C ASN A 125 0.74 0.12 8.89
N ILE A 126 1.96 -0.44 8.91
CA ILE A 126 3.21 0.34 8.84
C ILE A 126 3.71 0.53 7.41
N LEU A 127 3.13 -0.16 6.43
CA LEU A 127 3.58 -0.09 5.04
C LEU A 127 3.04 1.18 4.37
N TRP A 128 3.91 1.86 3.63
CA TRP A 128 3.53 3.06 2.89
C TRP A 128 2.43 2.76 1.86
N GLY A 129 1.40 3.60 1.83
CA GLY A 129 0.35 3.56 0.80
C GLY A 129 -0.53 2.31 0.81
N VAL A 130 -0.49 1.51 1.89
CA VAL A 130 -1.26 0.26 2.01
C VAL A 130 -2.49 0.47 2.88
N GLU A 131 -3.66 0.30 2.27
CA GLU A 131 -4.91 0.02 2.97
C GLU A 131 -5.12 -1.49 3.05
N GLN A 132 -5.82 -1.96 4.07
CA GLN A 132 -6.07 -3.39 4.26
C GLN A 132 -7.56 -3.66 4.50
N THR A 133 -8.01 -4.81 4.05
CA THR A 133 -9.33 -5.35 4.40
C THR A 133 -9.22 -6.83 4.70
N LYS A 134 -9.97 -7.24 5.72
CA LYS A 134 -10.17 -8.65 6.02
C LYS A 134 -11.10 -9.26 4.98
N ILE A 135 -10.75 -10.46 4.53
CA ILE A 135 -11.59 -11.27 3.66
C ILE A 135 -11.66 -12.70 4.20
N GLU A 136 -12.62 -13.46 3.69
CA GLU A 136 -12.70 -14.89 3.93
C GLU A 136 -11.71 -15.66 3.05
N ARG A 137 -11.35 -16.87 3.48
CA ARG A 137 -10.54 -17.78 2.66
C ARG A 137 -11.35 -18.25 1.46
N PHE A 138 -10.65 -18.50 0.37
CA PHE A 138 -11.20 -19.00 -0.89
C PHE A 138 -10.22 -20.01 -1.47
N ASP A 139 -10.70 -20.96 -2.24
CA ASP A 139 -9.88 -22.10 -2.70
C ASP A 139 -9.40 -21.92 -4.13
N THR A 140 -10.06 -21.05 -4.89
CA THR A 140 -9.76 -20.84 -6.31
C THR A 140 -9.35 -19.41 -6.62
N THR A 141 -8.56 -19.23 -7.66
CA THR A 141 -8.22 -17.89 -8.18
C THR A 141 -9.45 -17.18 -8.73
N GLU A 142 -10.45 -17.91 -9.24
CA GLU A 142 -11.70 -17.34 -9.72
C GLU A 142 -12.54 -16.72 -8.60
N GLU A 143 -12.62 -17.37 -7.43
CA GLU A 143 -13.24 -16.81 -6.23
C GLU A 143 -12.49 -15.57 -5.75
N MET A 144 -11.16 -15.59 -5.76
CA MET A 144 -10.33 -14.41 -5.48
C MET A 144 -10.79 -13.20 -6.31
N PHE A 145 -10.92 -13.36 -7.62
CA PHE A 145 -11.31 -12.26 -8.50
C PHE A 145 -12.74 -11.77 -8.22
N LYS A 146 -13.68 -12.70 -7.96
CA LYS A 146 -15.06 -12.35 -7.61
C LYS A 146 -15.17 -11.59 -6.29
N ILE A 147 -14.37 -11.96 -5.29
CA ILE A 147 -14.32 -11.29 -3.99
C ILE A 147 -13.78 -9.86 -4.16
N ALA A 148 -12.68 -9.68 -4.91
CA ALA A 148 -12.16 -8.36 -5.25
C ALA A 148 -13.23 -7.50 -5.93
N ASP A 149 -13.86 -8.03 -6.98
CA ASP A 149 -14.86 -7.30 -7.74
C ASP A 149 -16.06 -6.88 -6.88
N SER A 150 -16.60 -7.82 -6.10
CA SER A 150 -17.73 -7.57 -5.21
C SER A 150 -17.39 -6.53 -4.15
N TRP A 151 -16.22 -6.65 -3.51
CA TRP A 151 -15.78 -5.69 -2.49
C TRP A 151 -15.62 -4.30 -3.09
N LEU A 152 -14.97 -4.18 -4.25
CA LEU A 152 -14.75 -2.90 -4.91
C LEU A 152 -16.08 -2.23 -5.30
N GLN A 153 -17.05 -2.99 -5.84
CA GLN A 153 -18.37 -2.47 -6.18
C GLN A 153 -19.15 -1.91 -4.97
N THR A 154 -18.93 -2.46 -3.77
CA THR A 154 -19.59 -1.97 -2.54
C THR A 154 -18.91 -0.73 -1.95
N HIS A 155 -17.67 -0.42 -2.37
CA HIS A 155 -16.92 0.71 -1.86
C HIS A 155 -17.23 1.99 -2.66
N LYS A 156 -17.62 3.06 -1.95
CA LYS A 156 -18.08 4.34 -2.56
C LYS A 156 -17.06 5.02 -3.48
N ASN A 157 -15.78 4.63 -3.39
CA ASN A 157 -14.69 5.23 -4.16
C ASN A 157 -14.47 4.58 -5.53
N PHE A 158 -15.15 3.47 -5.83
CA PHE A 158 -15.02 2.73 -7.09
C PHE A 158 -16.30 2.73 -7.90
N LYS A 159 -16.17 2.69 -9.22
CA LYS A 159 -17.27 2.67 -10.17
C LYS A 159 -17.12 1.49 -11.13
N LYS A 160 -18.24 1.06 -11.70
CA LYS A 160 -18.23 0.10 -12.81
C LYS A 160 -17.31 0.60 -13.93
N ASN A 161 -16.53 -0.30 -14.51
CA ASN A 161 -15.49 -0.06 -15.52
C ASN A 161 -14.21 0.62 -15.04
N ASP A 162 -14.06 0.98 -13.76
CA ASP A 162 -12.76 1.39 -13.24
C ASP A 162 -11.77 0.24 -13.40
N LYS A 163 -10.55 0.57 -13.84
CA LYS A 163 -9.47 -0.39 -14.09
C LYS A 163 -8.75 -0.70 -12.78
N VAL A 164 -8.49 -1.96 -12.50
CA VAL A 164 -7.69 -2.37 -11.33
C VAL A 164 -6.67 -3.43 -11.74
N VAL A 165 -5.56 -3.47 -11.00
CA VAL A 165 -4.54 -4.51 -11.13
C VAL A 165 -4.60 -5.40 -9.91
N ILE A 166 -4.75 -6.71 -10.10
CA ILE A 166 -4.73 -7.71 -9.04
C ILE A 166 -3.36 -8.38 -9.04
N VAL A 167 -2.75 -8.47 -7.85
CA VAL A 167 -1.47 -9.13 -7.62
C VAL A 167 -1.61 -10.14 -6.49
N ALA A 168 -1.11 -11.37 -6.68
CA ALA A 168 -1.23 -12.43 -5.69
C ALA A 168 -0.10 -13.47 -5.79
N GLY A 169 0.06 -14.24 -4.72
CA GLY A 169 0.69 -15.56 -4.78
C GLY A 169 -0.35 -16.65 -4.97
N THR A 170 -0.08 -17.59 -5.86
CA THR A 170 -0.93 -18.75 -6.13
C THR A 170 -0.16 -20.05 -5.92
N PRO A 171 -0.81 -21.12 -5.42
CA PRO A 171 -2.24 -21.25 -5.13
C PRO A 171 -2.72 -20.47 -3.88
N PRO A 172 -4.04 -20.16 -3.78
CA PRO A 172 -4.62 -19.54 -2.59
C PRO A 172 -4.39 -20.35 -1.30
N ASN A 173 -4.56 -19.69 -0.15
CA ASN A 173 -4.44 -20.28 1.19
C ASN A 173 -3.08 -20.90 1.52
N GLN A 174 -2.05 -20.66 0.71
CA GLN A 174 -0.69 -21.12 0.93
C GLN A 174 0.27 -19.94 0.92
N GLU A 175 1.38 -20.09 1.64
CA GLU A 175 2.49 -19.13 1.60
C GLU A 175 3.25 -19.31 0.29
N ALA A 176 2.70 -18.73 -0.78
CA ALA A 176 3.27 -18.73 -2.11
C ALA A 176 3.97 -17.40 -2.41
N ALA A 177 5.07 -17.48 -3.17
CA ALA A 177 5.69 -16.28 -3.73
C ALA A 177 4.72 -15.55 -4.66
N THR A 178 4.89 -14.23 -4.79
CA THR A 178 4.06 -13.41 -5.68
C THR A 178 4.31 -13.82 -7.12
N ASN A 179 3.29 -14.38 -7.79
CA ASN A 179 3.41 -15.00 -9.10
C ASN A 179 2.23 -14.76 -10.05
N LEU A 180 1.21 -14.03 -9.61
CA LEU A 180 0.05 -13.68 -10.40
C LEU A 180 -0.10 -12.17 -10.54
N LEU A 181 -0.34 -11.72 -11.77
CA LEU A 181 -0.75 -10.36 -12.13
C LEU A 181 -1.94 -10.47 -13.08
N ARG A 182 -3.04 -9.79 -12.76
CA ARG A 182 -4.23 -9.70 -13.62
C ARG A 182 -4.70 -8.27 -13.73
N VAL A 183 -5.07 -7.83 -14.93
CA VAL A 183 -5.80 -6.58 -15.15
C VAL A 183 -7.28 -6.90 -15.30
N MET A 184 -8.15 -6.13 -14.66
CA MET A 184 -9.59 -6.25 -14.85
C MET A 184 -10.30 -4.91 -14.73
N LYS A 185 -11.54 -4.87 -15.19
CA LYS A 185 -12.48 -3.79 -14.93
C LYS A 185 -13.51 -4.24 -13.91
N ILE A 186 -13.94 -3.31 -13.07
CA ILE A 186 -14.95 -3.59 -12.06
C ILE A 186 -16.31 -3.84 -12.72
N GLY A 187 -16.98 -4.94 -12.37
CA GLY A 187 -18.31 -5.33 -12.84
C GLY A 187 -18.36 -5.82 -14.29
N GLU A 188 -17.23 -6.33 -14.80
CA GLU A 188 -17.10 -7.06 -16.08
C GLU A 188 -17.08 -8.57 -15.83
#